data_AF-A0A315AEV5-F1
#
_entry.id   AF-A0A315AEV5-F1
#
_cell.length_a   1.000
_cell.length_b   1.000
_cell.length_c   1.000
_cell.angle_alpha   90.00
_cell.angle_beta   90.00
_cell.angle_gamma   90.00
#
_symmetry.space_group_name_H-M   'P 1'
#
loop_
_entity.id
_entity.type
_entity.pdbx_description
1 polymer ?
#
loop_
_entity_poly.entity_id
_entity_poly.type
_entity_poly.pdbx_seq_one_letter_code
_entity_poly.pdbx_strand_id
1 'polypeptide(L)'
;MKIQKNGRHQILQGFRMAALLLSVLCLSACHTLSVEEGDHAAHPTFTPLTAEQRIMNSVTIKWDVREDAAEFCAKSMRVRSLQPGRELAFTTPPMACAIWYVPGKECTVITSHKVSHAVLGHEVRHCFEGHFHR
;
A
#
# COMPACT_ATOMS: atom_id res chain seq x y z
N MET A 1 7.35 56.36 46.81
CA MET A 1 7.05 56.05 45.41
C MET A 1 7.48 54.62 45.10
N LYS A 2 6.60 53.61 45.25
CA LYS A 2 6.96 52.17 45.19
C LYS A 2 5.84 51.36 44.52
N ILE A 3 5.40 51.76 43.31
CA ILE A 3 4.24 51.13 42.63
C ILE A 3 4.55 50.67 41.18
N GLN A 4 5.71 51.00 40.61
CA GLN A 4 6.02 50.69 39.20
C GLN A 4 6.76 49.36 38.94
N LYS A 5 7.34 48.69 39.96
CA LYS A 5 8.09 47.44 39.75
C LYS A 5 7.17 46.20 39.59
N ASN A 6 5.98 46.21 40.19
CA ASN A 6 5.10 45.02 40.23
C ASN A 6 4.46 44.71 38.87
N GLY A 7 4.06 45.73 38.10
CA GLY A 7 3.45 45.54 36.78
C GLY A 7 4.41 44.99 35.73
N ARG A 8 5.69 45.42 35.76
CA ARG A 8 6.72 44.92 34.82
C ARG A 8 7.05 43.44 35.05
N HIS A 9 7.04 42.99 36.31
CA HIS A 9 7.21 41.57 36.65
C HIS A 9 6.01 40.73 36.25
N GLN A 10 4.78 41.23 36.45
CA GLN A 10 3.57 40.52 36.01
C GLN A 10 3.47 40.40 34.48
N ILE A 11 3.82 41.45 33.75
CA ILE A 11 3.84 41.43 32.27
C ILE A 11 4.88 40.42 31.77
N LEU A 12 6.09 40.42 32.35
CA LEU A 12 7.15 39.48 31.97
C LEU A 12 6.79 38.01 32.31
N GLN A 13 6.10 37.78 33.44
CA GLN A 13 5.56 36.46 33.78
C GLN A 13 4.47 36.03 32.80
N GLY A 14 3.59 36.93 32.38
CA GLY A 14 2.57 36.67 31.34
C GLY A 14 3.19 36.22 30.02
N PHE A 15 4.22 36.93 29.54
CA PHE A 15 4.93 36.55 28.30
C PHE A 15 5.65 35.20 28.41
N ARG A 16 6.24 34.88 29.57
CA ARG A 16 6.87 33.57 29.81
C ARG A 16 5.85 32.43 29.79
N MET A 17 4.69 32.63 30.41
CA MET A 17 3.62 31.63 30.41
C MET A 17 3.02 31.44 29.01
N ALA A 18 2.83 32.53 28.27
CA ALA A 18 2.35 32.46 26.89
C ALA A 18 3.34 31.73 25.96
N ALA A 19 4.64 32.00 26.10
CA ALA A 19 5.67 31.30 25.33
C ALA A 19 5.76 29.81 25.68
N LEU A 20 5.60 29.44 26.96
CA LEU A 20 5.52 28.05 27.41
C LEU A 20 4.27 27.33 26.88
N LEU A 21 3.12 28.00 26.87
CA LEU A 21 1.90 27.42 26.31
C LEU A 21 2.01 27.22 24.80
N LEU A 22 2.59 28.20 24.10
CA LEU A 22 2.79 28.12 22.65
C LEU A 22 3.78 27.02 22.28
N SER A 23 4.86 26.85 23.05
CA SER A 23 5.81 25.76 22.82
C SER A 23 5.18 24.40 23.08
N VAL A 24 4.41 24.23 24.16
CA VAL A 24 3.69 22.97 24.43
C VAL A 24 2.69 22.64 23.29
N LEU A 25 1.98 23.64 22.76
CA LEU A 25 1.09 23.47 21.59
C LEU A 25 1.85 23.12 20.30
N CYS A 26 3.04 23.67 20.08
CA CYS A 26 3.88 23.31 18.94
C CYS A 26 4.48 21.89 19.07
N LEU A 27 4.81 21.45 20.29
CA LEU A 27 5.33 20.10 20.53
C LEU A 27 4.25 19.01 20.48
N SER A 28 2.97 19.32 20.74
CA SER A 28 1.87 18.34 20.60
C SER A 28 1.51 18.02 19.14
N ALA A 29 2.00 18.79 18.16
CA ALA A 29 1.85 18.49 16.74
C ALA A 29 2.72 17.32 16.25
N CYS A 30 3.65 16.82 17.07
CA CYS A 30 4.43 15.61 16.80
C CYS A 30 3.76 14.33 17.31
N HIS A 31 2.42 14.24 17.28
CA HIS A 31 1.78 12.94 17.43
C HIS A 31 2.13 12.09 16.20
N THR A 32 3.07 11.16 16.38
CA THR A 32 3.28 10.01 15.51
C THR A 32 1.92 9.36 15.32
N LEU A 33 1.33 9.50 14.12
CA LEU A 33 0.21 8.65 13.71
C LEU A 33 0.66 7.22 14.00
N SER A 34 -0.05 6.55 14.90
CA SER A 34 0.10 5.13 15.17
C SER A 34 0.20 4.43 13.82
N VAL A 35 1.34 3.81 13.56
CA VAL A 35 1.64 3.13 12.29
C VAL A 35 0.47 2.22 11.89
N GLU A 36 -0.23 1.63 12.85
CA GLU A 36 -1.40 0.76 12.65
C GLU A 36 -2.59 1.44 11.93
N GLU A 37 -2.89 2.71 12.21
CA GLU A 37 -4.07 3.39 11.66
C GLU A 37 -3.85 3.86 10.21
N GLY A 38 -2.60 4.18 9.86
CA GLY A 38 -2.19 4.47 8.49
C GLY A 38 -1.96 3.21 7.65
N ASP A 39 -1.46 2.14 8.25
CA ASP A 39 -1.14 0.88 7.56
C ASP A 39 -2.40 0.17 7.08
N HIS A 40 -3.48 0.14 7.87
CA HIS A 40 -4.76 -0.45 7.43
C HIS A 40 -5.41 0.25 6.23
N ALA A 41 -5.19 1.56 6.07
CA ALA A 41 -5.70 2.31 4.94
C ALA A 41 -4.86 2.10 3.66
N ALA A 42 -3.55 1.89 3.80
CA ALA A 42 -2.62 1.65 2.69
C ALA A 42 -2.51 0.15 2.31
N HIS A 43 -2.69 -0.74 3.28
CA HIS A 43 -2.53 -2.18 3.21
C HIS A 43 -3.69 -2.85 3.98
N PRO A 44 -4.90 -2.89 3.39
CA PRO A 44 -6.03 -3.54 4.04
C PRO A 44 -5.73 -5.02 4.30
N THR A 45 -6.17 -5.51 5.46
CA THR A 45 -6.01 -6.91 5.84
C THR A 45 -6.68 -7.81 4.81
N PHE A 46 -5.92 -8.79 4.30
CA PHE A 46 -6.47 -9.81 3.42
C PHE A 46 -7.17 -10.90 4.24
N THR A 47 -8.48 -11.05 4.04
CA THR A 47 -9.28 -12.13 4.64
C THR A 47 -9.64 -13.14 3.55
N PRO A 48 -9.06 -14.35 3.57
CA PRO A 48 -9.37 -15.35 2.56
C PRO A 48 -10.81 -15.86 2.72
N LEU A 49 -11.47 -16.15 1.60
CA LEU A 49 -12.79 -16.79 1.57
C LEU A 49 -12.77 -18.16 2.28
N THR A 50 -13.92 -18.71 2.64
CA THR A 50 -13.97 -20.10 3.16
C THR A 50 -13.61 -21.11 2.06
N ALA A 51 -13.23 -22.33 2.42
CA ALA A 51 -12.79 -23.33 1.44
C ALA A 51 -13.86 -23.67 0.39
N GLU A 52 -15.13 -23.57 0.77
CA GLU A 52 -16.29 -23.84 -0.08
C GLU A 52 -16.53 -22.71 -1.10
N GLN A 53 -16.04 -21.51 -0.79
CA GLN A 53 -16.21 -20.31 -1.60
C GLN A 53 -14.98 -20.02 -2.48
N ARG A 54 -13.85 -20.71 -2.25
CA ARG A 54 -12.64 -20.54 -3.03
C ARG A 54 -12.75 -21.26 -4.37
N ILE A 55 -12.29 -20.58 -5.43
CA ILE A 55 -12.09 -21.21 -6.74
C ILE A 55 -10.99 -22.29 -6.65
N MET A 56 -10.01 -22.10 -5.75
CA MET A 56 -8.91 -23.04 -5.51
C MET A 56 -8.62 -23.15 -4.01
N ASN A 57 -8.71 -24.37 -3.47
CA ASN A 57 -8.41 -24.63 -2.05
C ASN A 57 -6.92 -24.77 -1.75
N SER A 58 -6.15 -25.21 -2.74
CA SER A 58 -4.70 -25.28 -2.70
C SER A 58 -4.16 -24.70 -4.01
N VAL A 59 -3.12 -23.88 -3.90
CA VAL A 59 -2.49 -23.21 -5.04
C VAL A 59 -0.99 -23.42 -4.94
N THR A 60 -0.39 -23.94 -6.01
CA THR A 60 1.07 -23.91 -6.17
C THR A 60 1.44 -22.57 -6.79
N ILE A 61 2.32 -21.83 -6.13
CA ILE A 61 2.81 -20.53 -6.61
C ILE A 61 4.27 -20.68 -7.02
N LYS A 62 4.58 -20.32 -8.26
CA LYS A 62 5.93 -20.07 -8.75
C LYS A 62 6.19 -18.58 -8.79
N TRP A 63 7.44 -18.20 -8.58
CA TRP A 63 7.90 -16.83 -8.73
C TRP A 63 8.96 -16.77 -9.83
N ASP A 64 8.71 -15.97 -10.85
CA ASP A 64 9.62 -15.69 -11.96
C ASP A 64 10.07 -14.22 -11.89
N VAL A 65 11.38 -14.00 -11.83
CA VAL A 65 11.97 -12.66 -11.74
C VAL A 65 12.62 -12.35 -13.08
N ARG A 66 12.20 -11.24 -13.70
CA ARG A 66 12.55 -10.90 -15.08
C ARG A 66 12.98 -9.46 -15.23
N GLU A 67 13.86 -9.18 -16.19
CA GLU A 67 14.20 -7.80 -16.59
C GLU A 67 13.08 -7.16 -17.41
N ASP A 68 12.41 -7.94 -18.25
CA ASP A 68 11.34 -7.52 -19.17
C ASP A 68 9.93 -7.67 -18.57
N ALA A 69 9.80 -7.73 -17.23
CA ALA A 69 8.55 -8.04 -16.54
C ALA A 69 7.37 -7.15 -17.02
N ALA A 70 7.60 -5.85 -17.20
CA ALA A 70 6.57 -4.93 -17.65
C ALA A 70 6.06 -5.24 -19.07
N GLU A 71 6.96 -5.54 -20.00
CA GLU A 71 6.59 -5.90 -21.38
C GLU A 71 5.91 -7.27 -21.41
N PHE A 72 6.48 -8.25 -20.69
CA PHE A 72 5.94 -9.60 -20.59
C PHE A 72 4.52 -9.60 -20.02
N CYS A 73 4.29 -8.85 -18.94
CA CYS A 73 2.99 -8.72 -18.32
C CYS A 73 2.00 -7.97 -19.22
N ALA A 74 2.39 -6.85 -19.82
CA ALA A 74 1.54 -6.13 -20.78
C ALA A 74 1.14 -7.01 -21.97
N LYS A 75 2.08 -7.78 -22.53
CA LYS A 75 1.81 -8.74 -23.61
C LYS A 75 0.89 -9.87 -23.16
N SER A 76 1.13 -10.44 -21.98
CA SER A 76 0.31 -11.52 -21.42
C SER A 76 -1.14 -11.07 -21.21
N MET A 77 -1.33 -9.82 -20.79
CA MET A 77 -2.64 -9.19 -20.69
C MET A 77 -3.28 -8.96 -22.06
N ARG A 78 -2.54 -8.44 -23.04
CA ARG A 78 -3.05 -8.21 -24.41
C ARG A 78 -3.50 -9.48 -25.11
N VAL A 79 -2.73 -10.56 -24.99
CA VAL A 79 -3.03 -11.85 -25.65
C VAL A 79 -4.27 -12.51 -25.03
N ARG A 80 -4.54 -12.25 -23.74
CA ARG A 80 -5.65 -12.88 -23.02
C ARG A 80 -6.91 -12.01 -22.99
N SER A 81 -6.78 -10.68 -22.96
CA SER A 81 -7.88 -9.72 -23.03
C SER A 81 -8.47 -9.61 -24.44
N LEU A 82 -9.24 -10.63 -24.83
CA LEU A 82 -10.23 -10.55 -25.91
C LEU A 82 -11.58 -9.95 -25.42
N GLN A 83 -11.62 -9.35 -24.24
CA GLN A 83 -12.82 -8.72 -23.67
C GLN A 83 -12.91 -7.23 -24.08
N PRO A 84 -13.99 -6.80 -24.77
CA PRO A 84 -14.19 -5.40 -25.12
C PRO A 84 -14.31 -4.52 -23.85
N GLY A 85 -13.63 -3.37 -23.81
CA GLY A 85 -13.84 -2.33 -22.79
C GLY A 85 -12.74 -2.16 -21.73
N ARG A 86 -11.58 -2.82 -21.84
CA ARG A 86 -10.43 -2.65 -20.90
C ARG A 86 -9.21 -1.92 -21.48
N GLU A 87 -9.44 -1.00 -22.41
CA GLU A 87 -8.37 -0.26 -23.10
C GLU A 87 -7.51 0.64 -22.19
N LEU A 88 -8.00 0.93 -20.96
CA LEU A 88 -7.28 1.69 -19.94
C LEU A 88 -6.08 0.93 -19.32
N ALA A 89 -5.98 -0.39 -19.48
CA ALA A 89 -4.87 -1.19 -18.96
C ALA A 89 -3.54 -0.98 -19.73
N PHE A 90 -3.53 -0.16 -20.78
CA PHE A 90 -2.38 0.03 -21.67
C PHE A 90 -1.62 1.34 -21.47
N THR A 91 -2.14 2.28 -20.66
CA THR A 91 -1.50 3.59 -20.43
C THR A 91 -0.28 3.48 -19.51
N THR A 92 -0.30 2.52 -18.57
CA THR A 92 0.83 2.21 -17.69
C THR A 92 1.01 0.70 -17.61
N PRO A 93 2.06 0.14 -18.26
CA PRO A 93 2.36 -1.29 -18.18
C PRO A 93 2.56 -1.70 -16.71
N PRO A 94 1.93 -2.79 -16.24
CA PRO A 94 2.13 -3.24 -14.86
C PRO A 94 3.53 -3.83 -14.71
N MET A 95 4.23 -3.48 -13.63
CA MET A 95 5.60 -3.94 -13.38
C MET A 95 5.68 -5.39 -12.86
N ALA A 96 4.52 -5.99 -12.60
CA ALA A 96 4.34 -7.36 -12.12
C ALA A 96 3.00 -7.90 -12.60
N CYS A 97 2.83 -9.22 -12.61
CA CYS A 97 1.54 -9.86 -12.90
C CYS A 97 1.47 -11.29 -12.37
N ALA A 98 0.27 -11.77 -12.08
CA ALA A 98 -0.02 -13.17 -11.79
C ALA A 98 -0.68 -13.88 -12.98
N ILE A 99 -0.09 -15.00 -13.41
CA ILE A 99 -0.55 -15.80 -14.55
C ILE A 99 -0.95 -17.20 -14.08
N TRP A 100 -2.18 -17.59 -14.38
CA TRP A 100 -2.65 -18.95 -14.16
C TRP A 100 -2.28 -19.88 -15.32
N TYR A 101 -1.69 -21.03 -15.00
CA TYR A 101 -1.47 -22.16 -15.89
C TYR A 101 -2.50 -23.26 -15.58
N VAL A 102 -3.52 -23.37 -16.45
CA VAL A 102 -4.67 -24.27 -16.26
C VAL A 102 -4.27 -25.75 -16.16
N PRO A 103 -3.44 -26.33 -17.04
CA PRO A 103 -3.14 -27.76 -17.01
C PRO A 103 -2.40 -28.19 -15.74
N GLY A 104 -1.44 -27.37 -15.27
CA GLY A 104 -0.65 -27.65 -14.06
C GLY A 104 -1.28 -27.14 -12.77
N LYS A 105 -2.44 -26.47 -12.83
CA LYS A 105 -3.10 -25.81 -11.69
C LYS A 105 -2.12 -24.96 -10.86
N GLU A 106 -1.35 -24.14 -11.55
CA GLU A 106 -0.25 -23.40 -10.97
C GLU A 106 -0.36 -21.91 -11.30
N CYS A 107 -0.10 -21.07 -10.29
CA CYS A 107 0.03 -19.63 -10.47
C CYS A 107 1.51 -19.27 -10.60
N THR A 108 1.88 -18.51 -11.64
CA THR A 108 3.20 -17.89 -11.72
C THR A 108 3.06 -16.40 -11.46
N VAL A 109 3.75 -15.89 -10.44
CA VAL A 109 3.92 -14.46 -10.17
C VAL A 109 5.17 -14.00 -10.89
N ILE A 110 5.06 -12.99 -11.72
CA ILE A 110 6.16 -12.38 -12.48
C ILE A 110 6.43 -11.00 -11.91
N THR A 111 7.70 -10.72 -11.56
CA THR A 111 8.11 -9.39 -11.08
C THR A 111 9.42 -8.94 -11.73
N SER A 112 9.72 -7.65 -11.63
CA SER A 112 11.08 -7.16 -11.84
C SER A 112 12.00 -7.54 -10.67
N HIS A 113 13.31 -7.33 -10.83
CA HIS A 113 14.30 -7.56 -9.76
C HIS A 113 14.11 -6.70 -8.51
N LYS A 114 13.42 -5.56 -8.64
CA LYS A 114 13.12 -4.64 -7.54
C LYS A 114 11.62 -4.43 -7.46
N VAL A 115 10.99 -5.10 -6.50
CA VAL A 115 9.55 -5.04 -6.28
C VAL A 115 9.27 -4.80 -4.80
N SER A 116 8.26 -4.00 -4.48
CA SER A 116 7.84 -3.81 -3.10
C SER A 116 7.05 -5.02 -2.60
N HIS A 117 7.06 -5.26 -1.29
CA HIS A 117 6.23 -6.30 -0.68
C HIS A 117 4.73 -6.09 -0.97
N ALA A 118 4.28 -4.84 -1.09
CA ALA A 118 2.91 -4.51 -1.44
C ALA A 118 2.54 -4.98 -2.86
N VAL A 119 3.42 -4.74 -3.85
CA VAL A 119 3.19 -5.19 -5.23
C VAL A 119 3.27 -6.72 -5.31
N LEU A 120 4.26 -7.34 -4.68
CA LEU A 120 4.35 -8.80 -4.63
C LEU A 120 3.12 -9.44 -3.96
N GLY A 121 2.67 -8.87 -2.85
CA GLY A 121 1.47 -9.31 -2.13
C GLY A 121 0.19 -9.14 -2.97
N HIS A 122 0.08 -8.05 -3.73
CA HIS A 122 -1.03 -7.85 -4.68
C HIS A 122 -1.11 -8.96 -5.73
N GLU A 123 0.03 -9.37 -6.31
CA GLU A 123 0.06 -10.46 -7.29
C GLU A 123 -0.24 -11.83 -6.67
N VAL A 124 0.31 -12.10 -5.49
CA VAL A 124 0.03 -13.33 -4.74
C VAL A 124 -1.46 -13.42 -4.38
N ARG A 125 -2.11 -12.30 -4.04
CA ARG A 125 -3.55 -12.25 -3.78
C ARG A 125 -4.37 -12.70 -4.98
N HIS A 126 -4.00 -12.30 -6.21
CA HIS A 126 -4.65 -12.79 -7.44
C HIS A 126 -4.57 -14.31 -7.58
N CYS A 127 -3.46 -14.93 -7.14
CA CYS A 127 -3.32 -16.39 -7.11
C CYS A 127 -4.33 -17.07 -6.17
N PHE A 128 -4.71 -16.45 -5.06
CA PHE A 128 -5.68 -17.02 -4.11
C PHE A 128 -7.13 -16.75 -4.49
N GLU A 129 -7.44 -15.53 -4.93
CA GLU A 129 -8.81 -15.14 -5.26
C GLU A 129 -9.24 -15.61 -6.66
N GLY A 130 -8.29 -15.96 -7.53
CA GLY A 130 -8.56 -16.35 -8.91
C GLY A 130 -8.86 -15.17 -9.84
N HIS A 131 -8.64 -13.93 -9.39
CA HIS A 131 -8.73 -12.70 -10.17
C HIS A 131 -7.48 -12.49 -11.04
N PHE A 132 -7.17 -13.47 -11.86
CA PHE A 132 -6.02 -13.38 -12.75
C PHE A 132 -6.23 -12.29 -13.80
N HIS A 133 -5.12 -11.70 -14.25
CA HIS A 133 -5.08 -10.91 -15.47
C HIS A 133 -5.35 -11.85 -16.68
N ARG A 134 -6.65 -12.07 -16.94
CA ARG A 134 -7.21 -12.69 -18.14
C ARG A 134 -7.56 -11.64 -19.16
#